data_AF-A0A1B7MTI3-F1
#
_entry.id   AF-A0A1B7MTI3-F1
#
_cell.length_a   1.000
_cell.length_b   1.000
_cell.length_c   1.000
_cell.angle_alpha   90.00
_cell.angle_beta   90.00
_cell.angle_gamma   90.00
#
_symmetry.space_group_name_H-M   'P 1'
#
loop_
_entity.id
_entity.type
_entity.pdbx_description
1 polymer ?
#
loop_
_entity_poly.entity_id
_entity_poly.type
_entity_poly.pdbx_seq_one_letter_code
_entity_poly.pdbx_strand_id
1 'polypeptide(L)'
;MEMHDKSKRCPYDLDDKSIVSTERPLFESDIKYVYEIDLDRNIFHINDIPFFTLECLPSVNVFLKYVTEGHYRNVACAAGCPSEHMYKRPALPVVDDSEFATYQSLVCTGTHVALSDLLSISDVISPGKHVRASLLEAMIGQCMVREHGISNLGDVRRVIVRTISQFGLVSHNNQITDQEWSTASFMANLAFIPHIFDYSDLISNYPKPSRNEFTWVREDTVVRIAIHLDDERCLLASISRLIDEILEQKGNPGDYFGVAFSISHCAIVKVVRDTHATTFSHTGTLQFLPSSFAESPSTPGIIALARLSYRVDPTLFEQIYRRMKPIVNTRQSEKRRGYADTTKSLTDDAEDTPPQTSSSVLPPELWREICFNLHLHDLIAFGLVSKLCVASIVLRYPQICSYRLVGVPNERLNHLQKDYRFLRAASFFAVRSGIPAILIVGLGSSGMIKITSDIDDSSLSVRFSAYPDPMPNLIGDSDTYNCSSSSWGVGV
;
A
#
# COMPACT_ATOMS: atom_id res chain seq x y z
N MET A 1 31.02 2.33 -43.50
CA MET A 1 31.52 2.97 -42.27
C MET A 1 31.48 1.91 -41.19
N GLU A 2 32.54 1.11 -41.12
CA GLU A 2 32.69 -0.01 -40.19
C GLU A 2 33.02 0.53 -38.80
N MET A 3 32.19 0.20 -37.80
CA MET A 3 32.53 0.38 -36.39
C MET A 3 33.23 -0.87 -35.88
N HIS A 4 34.54 -0.76 -35.67
CA HIS A 4 35.34 -1.72 -34.94
C HIS A 4 34.99 -1.65 -33.45
N ASP A 5 34.21 -2.61 -32.95
CA ASP A 5 34.11 -2.90 -31.52
C ASP A 5 35.20 -3.91 -31.14
N LYS A 6 36.22 -3.43 -30.40
CA LYS A 6 37.28 -4.26 -29.82
C LYS A 6 36.85 -4.69 -28.42
N SER A 7 35.92 -5.64 -28.34
CA SER A 7 35.71 -6.42 -27.13
C SER A 7 36.70 -7.59 -27.09
N LYS A 8 37.59 -7.57 -26.09
CA LYS A 8 38.52 -8.66 -25.76
C LYS A 8 37.71 -9.92 -25.47
N ARG A 9 37.81 -10.92 -26.36
CA ARG A 9 37.29 -12.27 -26.13
C ARG A 9 38.03 -12.90 -24.94
N CYS A 10 37.33 -13.11 -23.82
CA CYS A 10 37.67 -14.20 -22.92
C CYS A 10 37.39 -15.53 -23.66
N PRO A 11 38.34 -16.47 -23.73
CA PRO A 11 38.07 -17.81 -24.21
C PRO A 11 37.45 -18.59 -23.04
N TYR A 12 36.14 -18.43 -22.85
CA TYR A 12 35.39 -19.49 -22.17
C TYR A 12 35.14 -20.55 -23.23
N ASP A 13 35.81 -21.69 -23.09
CA ASP A 13 35.36 -22.95 -23.68
C ASP A 13 33.94 -23.21 -23.15
N LEU A 14 32.96 -22.79 -23.92
CA LEU A 14 31.58 -23.21 -23.79
C LEU A 14 31.53 -24.67 -24.27
N ASP A 15 31.86 -25.59 -23.38
CA ASP A 15 31.21 -26.90 -23.39
C ASP A 15 29.71 -26.60 -23.17
N ASP A 16 29.02 -26.37 -24.27
CA ASP A 16 27.65 -25.85 -24.40
C ASP A 16 26.62 -26.92 -23.98
N LYS A 17 26.78 -27.44 -22.77
CA LYS A 17 25.77 -28.25 -22.13
C LYS A 17 24.71 -27.30 -21.62
N SER A 18 23.70 -27.05 -22.46
CA SER A 18 22.40 -26.61 -22.00
C SER A 18 21.91 -27.60 -20.94
N ILE A 19 22.05 -27.26 -19.66
CA ILE A 19 21.57 -28.08 -18.55
C ILE A 19 20.06 -27.87 -18.49
N VAL A 20 19.30 -28.85 -18.98
CA VAL A 20 17.86 -28.94 -18.73
C VAL A 20 17.70 -29.54 -17.34
N SER A 21 17.04 -28.80 -16.46
CA SER A 21 16.76 -29.23 -15.09
C SER A 21 15.26 -29.14 -14.83
N THR A 22 14.73 -30.10 -14.06
CA THR A 22 13.39 -30.02 -13.49
C THR A 22 13.34 -29.13 -12.25
N GLU A 23 14.51 -28.85 -11.66
CA GLU A 23 14.67 -27.92 -10.55
C GLU A 23 15.14 -26.56 -11.06
N ARG A 24 14.53 -25.50 -10.53
CA ARG A 24 14.88 -24.14 -10.91
C ARG A 24 16.28 -23.80 -10.40
N PRO A 25 17.16 -23.20 -11.23
CA PRO A 25 18.46 -22.74 -10.76
C PRO A 25 18.29 -21.65 -9.70
N LEU A 26 19.16 -21.67 -8.69
CA LEU A 26 19.31 -20.53 -7.79
C LEU A 26 19.84 -19.35 -8.61
N PHE A 27 19.19 -18.19 -8.49
CA PHE A 27 19.64 -16.98 -9.16
C PHE A 27 21.00 -16.54 -8.62
N GLU A 28 22.06 -16.90 -9.33
CA GLU A 28 23.39 -16.30 -9.16
C GLU A 28 23.38 -14.87 -9.68
N SER A 29 24.24 -14.00 -9.12
CA SER A 29 24.28 -12.56 -9.43
C SER A 29 24.48 -12.23 -10.91
N ASP A 30 25.00 -13.20 -11.67
CA ASP A 30 25.43 -13.01 -13.05
C ASP A 30 24.36 -13.49 -14.05
N ILE A 31 23.29 -14.14 -13.57
CA ILE A 31 22.19 -14.64 -14.40
C ILE A 31 21.17 -13.51 -14.66
N LYS A 32 21.19 -12.98 -15.89
CA LYS A 32 20.26 -11.92 -16.31
C LYS A 32 18.82 -12.42 -16.49
N TYR A 33 18.68 -13.60 -17.11
CA TYR A 33 17.41 -14.23 -17.43
C TYR A 33 17.44 -15.72 -17.10
N VAL A 34 16.38 -16.20 -16.46
CA VAL A 34 16.03 -17.61 -16.32
C VAL A 34 14.83 -17.85 -17.22
N TYR A 35 14.95 -18.80 -18.15
CA TYR A 35 13.88 -19.21 -19.04
C TYR A 35 13.28 -20.52 -18.52
N GLU A 36 11.97 -20.60 -18.50
CA GLU A 36 11.25 -21.80 -18.04
C GLU A 36 10.09 -22.11 -18.98
N ILE A 37 9.89 -23.40 -19.24
CA ILE A 37 8.82 -23.92 -20.09
C ILE A 37 7.87 -24.69 -19.18
N ASP A 38 6.66 -24.14 -18.98
CA ASP A 38 5.58 -24.79 -18.27
C ASP A 38 4.67 -25.49 -19.29
N LEU A 39 4.86 -26.81 -19.43
CA LEU A 39 4.10 -27.64 -20.37
C LEU A 39 2.67 -27.91 -19.87
N ASP A 40 2.42 -27.85 -18.56
CA ASP A 40 1.10 -28.11 -17.97
C ASP A 40 0.14 -26.96 -18.30
N ARG A 41 0.67 -25.72 -18.32
CA ARG A 41 -0.11 -24.51 -18.62
C ARG A 41 0.11 -23.98 -20.02
N ASN A 42 1.02 -24.58 -20.78
CA ASN A 42 1.41 -24.15 -22.12
C ASN A 42 2.02 -22.72 -22.14
N ILE A 43 2.86 -22.39 -21.15
CA ILE A 43 3.42 -21.05 -20.92
C ILE A 43 4.95 -21.05 -21.01
N PHE A 44 5.50 -20.00 -21.63
CA PHE A 44 6.90 -19.66 -21.57
C PHE A 44 7.14 -18.54 -20.54
N HIS A 45 7.95 -18.83 -19.54
CA HIS A 45 8.29 -17.92 -18.45
C HIS A 45 9.67 -17.30 -18.65
N ILE A 46 9.80 -16.04 -18.21
CA ILE A 46 11.09 -15.34 -18.10
C ILE A 46 11.18 -14.74 -16.70
N ASN A 47 12.17 -15.17 -15.92
CA ASN A 47 12.34 -14.80 -14.52
C ASN A 47 11.04 -14.99 -13.71
N ASP A 48 10.41 -16.16 -13.87
CA ASP A 48 9.18 -16.58 -13.19
C ASP A 48 7.90 -15.84 -13.60
N ILE A 49 8.02 -14.89 -14.53
CA ILE A 49 6.89 -14.12 -15.05
C ILE A 49 6.39 -14.83 -16.32
N PRO A 50 5.07 -15.04 -16.48
CA PRO A 50 4.52 -15.61 -17.70
C PRO A 50 4.60 -14.58 -18.85
N PHE A 51 5.24 -14.93 -19.96
CA PHE A 51 5.45 -14.01 -21.09
C PHE A 51 4.65 -14.41 -22.30
N PHE A 52 4.87 -15.64 -22.78
CA PHE A 52 4.34 -16.10 -24.06
C PHE A 52 3.55 -17.38 -23.91
N THR A 53 2.57 -17.58 -24.79
CA THR A 53 1.98 -18.91 -24.99
C THR A 53 2.94 -19.76 -25.82
N LEU A 54 3.09 -21.05 -25.47
CA LEU A 54 3.90 -21.98 -26.25
C LEU A 54 3.26 -22.33 -27.61
N GLU A 55 1.96 -22.09 -27.79
CA GLU A 55 1.26 -22.25 -29.09
C GLU A 55 1.79 -21.29 -30.16
N CYS A 56 2.24 -20.10 -29.76
CA CYS A 56 2.64 -19.04 -30.68
C CYS A 56 3.85 -18.28 -30.14
N LEU A 57 4.99 -18.96 -30.01
CA LEU A 57 6.22 -18.29 -29.61
C LEU A 57 6.69 -17.28 -30.67
N PRO A 58 7.20 -16.11 -30.27
CA PRO A 58 7.88 -15.20 -31.19
C PRO A 58 9.08 -15.90 -31.85
N SER A 59 9.37 -15.55 -33.10
CA SER A 59 10.61 -16.04 -33.75
C SER A 59 11.84 -15.56 -32.99
N VAL A 60 12.93 -16.33 -33.05
CA VAL A 60 14.20 -16.04 -32.35
C VAL A 60 14.69 -14.61 -32.62
N ASN A 61 14.50 -14.11 -33.84
CA ASN A 61 14.94 -12.79 -34.27
C ASN A 61 14.17 -11.63 -33.60
N VAL A 62 12.95 -11.87 -33.12
CA VAL A 62 12.10 -10.84 -32.50
C VAL A 62 11.78 -11.12 -31.03
N PHE A 63 12.08 -12.31 -30.54
CA PHE A 63 11.87 -12.71 -29.14
C PHE A 63 12.44 -11.68 -28.15
N LEU A 64 13.73 -11.35 -28.28
CA LEU A 64 14.40 -10.39 -27.40
C LEU A 64 13.85 -8.96 -27.54
N LYS A 65 13.22 -8.63 -28.67
CA LYS A 65 12.57 -7.32 -28.87
C LYS A 65 11.35 -7.14 -27.94
N TYR A 66 10.69 -8.24 -27.58
CA TYR A 66 9.53 -8.22 -26.70
C TYR A 66 9.89 -8.38 -25.22
N VAL A 67 11.14 -8.71 -24.89
CA VAL A 67 11.62 -8.81 -23.50
C VAL A 67 12.22 -7.48 -23.10
N THR A 68 11.45 -6.67 -22.38
CA THR A 68 11.86 -5.33 -21.96
C THR A 68 11.90 -5.20 -20.45
N GLU A 69 12.47 -4.11 -19.95
CA GLU A 69 12.40 -3.75 -18.54
C GLU A 69 11.29 -2.71 -18.35
N GLY A 70 10.32 -3.00 -17.49
CA GLY A 70 9.27 -2.06 -17.13
C GLY A 70 9.78 -0.94 -16.23
N HIS A 71 8.94 0.06 -15.96
CA HIS A 71 9.30 1.20 -15.11
C HIS A 71 9.59 0.81 -13.65
N TYR A 72 9.15 -0.38 -13.21
CA TYR A 72 9.48 -0.97 -11.91
C TYR A 72 10.75 -1.82 -11.91
N ARG A 73 11.50 -1.85 -13.02
CA ARG A 73 12.72 -2.65 -13.20
C ARG A 73 12.53 -4.17 -13.24
N ASN A 74 11.27 -4.62 -13.35
CA ASN A 74 10.98 -6.02 -13.64
C ASN A 74 11.11 -6.27 -15.14
N VAL A 75 11.40 -7.51 -15.50
CA VAL A 75 11.23 -7.95 -16.88
C VAL A 75 9.73 -7.92 -17.19
N ALA A 76 9.34 -7.30 -18.29
CA ALA A 76 7.96 -7.24 -18.74
C ALA A 76 7.87 -7.42 -20.26
N CYS A 77 6.73 -7.96 -20.71
CA CYS A 77 6.44 -8.10 -22.13
C CYS A 77 6.21 -6.71 -22.73
N ALA A 78 6.93 -6.36 -23.80
CA ALA A 78 6.84 -5.04 -24.42
C ALA A 78 5.41 -4.72 -24.84
N ALA A 79 4.98 -3.47 -24.69
CA ALA A 79 3.62 -3.03 -25.07
C ALA A 79 3.29 -3.27 -26.57
N GLY A 80 4.32 -3.34 -27.43
CA GLY A 80 4.16 -3.66 -28.85
C GLY A 80 4.19 -5.15 -29.18
N CYS A 81 4.17 -6.05 -28.19
CA CYS A 81 4.10 -7.48 -28.41
C CYS A 81 2.71 -7.86 -28.97
N PRO A 82 2.65 -8.56 -30.12
CA PRO A 82 1.39 -9.07 -30.65
C PRO A 82 0.65 -9.97 -29.66
N SER A 83 -0.68 -9.79 -29.57
CA SER A 83 -1.53 -10.49 -28.59
C SER A 83 -1.57 -12.01 -28.75
N GLU A 84 -1.27 -12.52 -29.95
CA GLU A 84 -1.14 -13.94 -30.25
C GLU A 84 0.07 -14.57 -29.56
N HIS A 85 1.16 -13.81 -29.38
CA HIS A 85 2.34 -14.28 -28.66
C HIS A 85 2.15 -14.17 -27.16
N MET A 86 1.46 -13.13 -26.69
CA MET A 86 1.30 -12.85 -25.28
C MET A 86 0.60 -13.99 -24.55
N TYR A 87 1.07 -14.28 -23.34
CA TYR A 87 0.35 -15.13 -22.41
C TYR A 87 -1.08 -14.63 -22.23
N LYS A 88 -2.04 -15.53 -22.38
CA LYS A 88 -3.46 -15.30 -22.09
C LYS A 88 -3.77 -15.93 -20.75
N ARG A 89 -4.44 -15.18 -19.87
CA ARG A 89 -4.90 -15.71 -18.58
C ARG A 89 -5.73 -16.99 -18.78
N PRO A 90 -5.77 -17.88 -17.77
CA PRO A 90 -6.56 -19.10 -17.87
C PRO A 90 -8.04 -18.77 -18.10
N ALA A 91 -8.80 -19.76 -18.56
CA ALA A 91 -10.24 -19.62 -18.66
C ALA A 91 -10.83 -19.20 -17.30
N LEU A 92 -11.79 -18.28 -17.34
CA LEU A 92 -12.47 -17.78 -16.16
C LEU A 92 -13.16 -18.92 -15.39
N PRO A 93 -13.17 -18.87 -14.05
CA PRO A 93 -13.89 -19.86 -13.27
C PRO A 93 -15.39 -19.83 -13.61
N VAL A 94 -16.02 -21.00 -13.66
CA VAL A 94 -17.47 -21.10 -13.74
C VAL A 94 -18.04 -20.74 -12.37
N VAL A 95 -18.79 -19.65 -12.29
CA VAL A 95 -19.44 -19.18 -11.06
C VAL A 95 -20.91 -19.58 -11.11
N ASP A 96 -21.33 -20.43 -10.17
CA ASP A 96 -22.71 -20.93 -10.09
C ASP A 96 -23.71 -19.82 -9.74
N ASP A 97 -24.93 -19.92 -10.24
CA ASP A 97 -25.97 -18.91 -9.99
C ASP A 97 -26.31 -18.78 -8.48
N SER A 98 -26.12 -19.85 -7.71
CA SER A 98 -26.32 -19.80 -6.25
C SER A 98 -25.32 -18.91 -5.52
N GLU A 99 -24.13 -18.64 -6.10
CA GLU A 99 -23.14 -17.75 -5.49
C GLU A 99 -23.57 -16.27 -5.49
N PHE A 100 -24.63 -15.92 -6.22
CA PHE A 100 -25.22 -14.57 -6.28
C PHE A 100 -26.55 -14.45 -5.54
N ALA A 101 -27.00 -15.51 -4.84
CA ALA A 101 -28.33 -15.56 -4.25
C ALA A 101 -28.57 -14.38 -3.29
N THR A 102 -27.59 -14.02 -2.46
CA THR A 102 -27.71 -12.88 -1.54
C THR A 102 -27.73 -11.56 -2.28
N TYR A 103 -26.85 -11.38 -3.28
CA TYR A 103 -26.86 -10.21 -4.14
C TYR A 103 -28.24 -9.98 -4.80
N GLN A 104 -28.89 -11.05 -5.25
CA GLN A 104 -30.21 -10.98 -5.89
C GLN A 104 -31.38 -10.81 -4.90
N SER A 105 -31.23 -11.29 -3.66
CA SER A 105 -32.31 -11.23 -2.66
C SER A 105 -32.41 -9.88 -1.94
N LEU A 106 -31.35 -9.08 -1.93
CA LEU A 106 -31.33 -7.76 -1.31
C LEU A 106 -31.55 -6.62 -2.31
N VAL A 107 -32.00 -5.47 -1.81
CA VAL A 107 -32.19 -4.27 -2.62
C VAL A 107 -30.84 -3.62 -2.91
N CYS A 108 -30.39 -3.74 -4.16
CA CYS A 108 -29.27 -2.97 -4.70
C CYS A 108 -29.73 -1.54 -5.00
N THR A 109 -29.17 -0.58 -4.28
CA THR A 109 -29.45 0.87 -4.44
C THR A 109 -28.60 1.51 -5.54
N GLY A 110 -27.57 0.82 -6.02
CA GLY A 110 -26.75 1.27 -7.14
C GLY A 110 -25.62 0.31 -7.48
N THR A 111 -25.46 0.05 -8.77
CA THR A 111 -24.33 -0.67 -9.36
C THR A 111 -23.37 0.35 -9.99
N HIS A 112 -22.07 0.08 -9.93
CA HIS A 112 -21.04 0.98 -10.47
C HIS A 112 -21.11 2.41 -9.92
N VAL A 113 -21.48 2.55 -8.65
CA VAL A 113 -21.61 3.85 -7.98
C VAL A 113 -20.23 4.52 -7.90
N ALA A 114 -20.19 5.83 -8.12
CA ALA A 114 -18.98 6.61 -7.95
C ALA A 114 -18.49 6.50 -6.50
N LEU A 115 -17.17 6.48 -6.31
CA LEU A 115 -16.58 6.31 -4.97
C LEU A 115 -17.01 7.42 -3.98
N SER A 116 -17.17 8.65 -4.47
CA SER A 116 -17.65 9.79 -3.70
C SER A 116 -19.05 9.57 -3.15
N ASP A 117 -19.97 9.14 -4.01
CA ASP A 117 -21.34 8.83 -3.63
C ASP A 117 -21.38 7.65 -2.65
N LEU A 118 -20.65 6.56 -2.95
CA LEU A 118 -20.61 5.36 -2.13
C LEU A 118 -20.12 5.65 -0.70
N LEU A 119 -19.04 6.43 -0.58
CA LEU A 119 -18.44 6.76 0.73
C LEU A 119 -19.04 8.02 1.35
N SER A 120 -19.97 8.70 0.67
CA SER A 120 -20.53 10.00 1.05
C SER A 120 -19.44 11.04 1.32
N ILE A 121 -18.46 11.14 0.42
CA ILE A 121 -17.32 12.06 0.48
C ILE A 121 -17.23 12.95 -0.75
N SER A 122 -16.60 14.11 -0.61
CA SER A 122 -16.29 14.97 -1.75
C SER A 122 -15.36 14.28 -2.78
N ASP A 123 -15.61 14.55 -4.06
CA ASP A 123 -14.72 14.22 -5.17
C ASP A 123 -13.36 14.90 -5.08
N VAL A 124 -13.29 16.06 -4.43
CA VAL A 124 -12.01 16.74 -4.21
C VAL A 124 -11.23 16.02 -3.12
N ILE A 125 -10.04 15.52 -3.47
CA ILE A 125 -9.13 14.88 -2.51
C ILE A 125 -8.60 15.97 -1.57
N SER A 126 -8.94 15.87 -0.28
CA SER A 126 -8.35 16.75 0.73
C SER A 126 -6.84 16.49 0.86
N PRO A 127 -6.03 17.47 1.31
CA PRO A 127 -4.57 17.28 1.44
C PRO A 127 -4.17 16.04 2.23
N GLY A 128 -4.84 15.75 3.35
CA GLY A 128 -4.57 14.55 4.14
C GLY A 128 -4.91 13.23 3.42
N LYS A 129 -5.98 13.20 2.62
CA LYS A 129 -6.30 12.05 1.77
C LYS A 129 -5.26 11.88 0.66
N HIS A 130 -4.77 12.98 0.08
CA HIS A 130 -3.73 12.95 -0.94
C HIS A 130 -2.42 12.41 -0.39
N VAL A 131 -1.98 12.87 0.79
CA VAL A 131 -0.80 12.35 1.49
C VAL A 131 -0.92 10.84 1.71
N ARG A 132 -2.06 10.35 2.19
CA ARG A 132 -2.29 8.92 2.42
C ARG A 132 -2.25 8.11 1.12
N ALA A 133 -2.90 8.62 0.07
CA ALA A 133 -2.88 8.01 -1.26
C ALA A 133 -1.44 7.93 -1.81
N SER A 134 -0.70 9.04 -1.82
CA SER A 134 0.68 9.07 -2.31
C SER A 134 1.63 8.20 -1.51
N LEU A 135 1.40 8.05 -0.20
CA LEU A 135 2.17 7.11 0.61
C LEU A 135 1.87 5.66 0.22
N LEU A 136 0.58 5.31 0.05
CA LEU A 136 0.18 3.97 -0.40
C LEU A 136 0.74 3.66 -1.79
N GLU A 137 0.69 4.63 -2.73
CA GLU A 137 1.31 4.53 -4.05
C GLU A 137 2.81 4.20 -3.94
N ALA A 138 3.56 4.93 -3.10
CA ALA A 138 4.98 4.66 -2.90
C ALA A 138 5.24 3.27 -2.29
N MET A 139 4.43 2.84 -1.32
CA MET A 139 4.55 1.52 -0.70
C MET A 139 4.28 0.39 -1.70
N ILE A 140 3.21 0.51 -2.50
CA ILE A 140 2.89 -0.44 -3.57
C ILE A 140 3.99 -0.45 -4.63
N GLY A 141 4.49 0.72 -5.02
CA GLY A 141 5.62 0.82 -5.92
C GLY A 141 6.87 0.12 -5.39
N GLN A 142 7.13 0.17 -4.08
CA GLN A 142 8.23 -0.59 -3.46
C GLN A 142 8.01 -2.11 -3.50
N CYS A 143 6.77 -2.58 -3.36
CA CYS A 143 6.42 -4.00 -3.51
C CYS A 143 6.70 -4.51 -4.94
N MET A 144 6.53 -3.64 -5.93
CA MET A 144 6.68 -4.00 -7.34
C MET A 144 8.13 -3.95 -7.85
N VAL A 145 9.10 -3.44 -7.08
CA VAL A 145 10.44 -3.17 -7.63
C VAL A 145 11.35 -4.38 -7.58
N ARG A 146 12.02 -4.68 -8.70
CA ARG A 146 13.17 -5.60 -8.74
C ARG A 146 14.38 -4.97 -8.05
N GLU A 147 14.78 -5.53 -6.91
CA GLU A 147 16.03 -5.12 -6.26
C GLU A 147 17.22 -5.81 -6.93
N HIS A 148 18.18 -5.01 -7.39
CA HIS A 148 19.46 -5.47 -7.92
C HIS A 148 20.49 -5.34 -6.79
N GLY A 149 20.74 -6.42 -6.05
CA GLY A 149 21.69 -6.39 -4.93
C GLY A 149 22.02 -7.77 -4.37
N ILE A 150 23.29 -7.93 -3.97
CA ILE A 150 23.92 -9.16 -3.43
C ILE A 150 23.53 -9.39 -1.95
N SER A 151 22.74 -8.50 -1.34
CA SER A 151 22.32 -8.71 0.05
C SER A 151 21.38 -9.90 0.14
N ASN A 152 21.66 -10.83 1.06
CA ASN A 152 20.78 -11.95 1.47
C ASN A 152 19.35 -11.52 1.85
N LEU A 153 19.08 -10.21 1.94
CA LEU A 153 17.77 -9.60 2.12
C LEU A 153 16.95 -9.46 0.81
N GLY A 154 17.53 -9.85 -0.34
CA GLY A 154 16.94 -9.72 -1.67
C GLY A 154 15.81 -10.71 -2.01
N ASP A 155 15.39 -11.54 -1.06
CA ASP A 155 14.37 -12.56 -1.30
C ASP A 155 12.94 -12.00 -1.31
N VAL A 156 12.62 -11.05 -0.42
CA VAL A 156 11.23 -10.62 -0.16
C VAL A 156 10.56 -10.01 -1.38
N ARG A 157 11.22 -9.03 -2.01
CA ARG A 157 10.65 -8.32 -3.17
C ARG A 157 10.57 -9.23 -4.39
N ARG A 158 11.54 -10.13 -4.52
CA ARG A 158 11.56 -11.16 -5.57
C ARG A 158 10.36 -12.09 -5.39
N VAL A 159 10.12 -12.55 -4.16
CA VAL A 159 8.95 -13.35 -3.80
C VAL A 159 7.67 -12.59 -4.13
N ILE A 160 7.53 -11.32 -3.75
CA ILE A 160 6.32 -10.54 -4.06
C ILE A 160 6.09 -10.40 -5.57
N VAL A 161 7.08 -9.99 -6.36
CA VAL A 161 6.92 -9.83 -7.83
C VAL A 161 6.57 -11.17 -8.50
N ARG A 162 7.22 -12.25 -8.07
CA ARG A 162 6.89 -13.60 -8.51
C ARG A 162 5.45 -13.96 -8.15
N THR A 163 5.07 -13.75 -6.89
CA THR A 163 3.73 -14.04 -6.39
C THR A 163 2.66 -13.23 -7.11
N ILE A 164 2.89 -11.94 -7.40
CA ILE A 164 1.98 -11.11 -8.21
C ILE A 164 1.75 -11.76 -9.58
N SER A 165 2.82 -12.26 -10.21
CA SER A 165 2.76 -12.90 -11.52
C SER A 165 2.06 -14.26 -11.47
N GLN A 166 2.33 -15.06 -10.44
CA GLN A 166 1.70 -16.36 -10.21
C GLN A 166 0.21 -16.25 -9.86
N PHE A 167 -0.17 -15.21 -9.12
CA PHE A 167 -1.57 -14.93 -8.78
C PHE A 167 -2.44 -14.77 -10.03
N GLY A 168 -1.89 -14.20 -11.11
CA GLY A 168 -2.56 -14.08 -12.40
C GLY A 168 -2.80 -15.41 -13.13
N LEU A 169 -2.17 -16.50 -12.67
CA LEU A 169 -2.31 -17.85 -13.20
C LEU A 169 -3.33 -18.70 -12.44
N VAL A 170 -3.87 -18.19 -11.33
CA VAL A 170 -4.83 -18.91 -10.48
C VAL A 170 -6.19 -18.93 -11.16
N SER A 171 -6.77 -20.10 -11.40
CA SER A 171 -8.10 -20.22 -12.04
C SER A 171 -9.23 -20.21 -11.02
N HIS A 172 -9.00 -20.74 -9.81
CA HIS A 172 -10.02 -20.88 -8.77
C HIS A 172 -9.53 -20.40 -7.39
N ASN A 173 -10.43 -19.84 -6.56
CA ASN A 173 -10.08 -19.33 -5.23
C ASN A 173 -9.47 -20.40 -4.30
N ASN A 174 -9.83 -21.67 -4.47
CA ASN A 174 -9.27 -22.78 -3.70
C ASN A 174 -7.82 -23.14 -4.11
N GLN A 175 -7.35 -22.66 -5.25
CA GLN A 175 -5.98 -22.85 -5.74
C GLN A 175 -5.01 -21.78 -5.25
N ILE A 176 -5.51 -20.71 -4.62
CA ILE A 176 -4.65 -19.68 -4.02
C ILE A 176 -3.79 -20.36 -2.95
N THR A 177 -2.48 -20.30 -3.11
CA THR A 177 -1.50 -20.77 -2.13
C THR A 177 -1.45 -19.87 -0.91
N ASP A 178 -0.91 -20.34 0.21
CA ASP A 178 -0.73 -19.51 1.42
C ASP A 178 0.11 -18.26 1.12
N GLN A 179 1.10 -18.40 0.25
CA GLN A 179 2.00 -17.33 -0.17
C GLN A 179 1.28 -16.26 -1.01
N GLU A 180 0.47 -16.69 -1.98
CA GLU A 180 -0.39 -15.82 -2.79
C GLU A 180 -1.42 -15.08 -1.95
N TRP A 181 -2.08 -15.80 -1.05
CA TRP A 181 -3.06 -15.22 -0.14
C TRP A 181 -2.41 -14.20 0.80
N SER A 182 -1.27 -14.56 1.41
CA SER A 182 -0.51 -13.69 2.31
C SER A 182 -0.05 -12.42 1.60
N THR A 183 0.43 -12.54 0.36
CA THR A 183 0.82 -11.37 -0.46
C THR A 183 -0.36 -10.46 -0.77
N ALA A 184 -1.48 -11.03 -1.23
CA ALA A 184 -2.68 -10.24 -1.53
C ALA A 184 -3.24 -9.56 -0.27
N SER A 185 -3.33 -10.31 0.85
CA SER A 185 -3.76 -9.82 2.14
C SER A 185 -2.86 -8.70 2.66
N PHE A 186 -1.54 -8.88 2.58
CA PHE A 186 -0.56 -7.86 2.93
C PHE A 186 -0.79 -6.57 2.12
N MET A 187 -0.93 -6.68 0.80
CA MET A 187 -1.14 -5.51 -0.08
C MET A 187 -2.46 -4.78 0.20
N ALA A 188 -3.55 -5.52 0.45
CA ALA A 188 -4.82 -4.94 0.87
C ALA A 188 -4.68 -4.20 2.22
N ASN A 189 -4.01 -4.84 3.18
CA ASN A 189 -3.81 -4.32 4.52
C ASN A 189 -2.93 -3.07 4.57
N LEU A 190 -2.03 -2.86 3.58
CA LEU A 190 -1.25 -1.63 3.49
C LEU A 190 -2.13 -0.37 3.50
N ALA A 191 -3.37 -0.45 2.99
CA ALA A 191 -4.29 0.68 3.05
C ALA A 191 -4.85 0.92 4.47
N PHE A 192 -5.03 -0.13 5.28
CA PHE A 192 -5.73 -0.07 6.57
C PHE A 192 -4.81 -0.02 7.78
N ILE A 193 -3.53 -0.36 7.63
CA ILE A 193 -2.52 -0.19 8.67
C ILE A 193 -2.51 1.29 9.10
N PRO A 194 -2.59 1.60 10.41
CA PRO A 194 -2.25 2.93 10.89
C PRO A 194 -0.82 3.21 10.48
N HIS A 195 -0.64 4.12 9.51
CA HIS A 195 0.64 4.50 8.90
C HIS A 195 1.53 5.25 9.90
N ILE A 196 1.84 4.62 11.02
CA ILE A 196 2.61 5.13 12.15
C ILE A 196 3.90 4.31 12.23
N PHE A 197 4.91 4.77 11.51
CA PHE A 197 6.20 4.13 11.32
C PHE A 197 7.27 4.78 12.21
N ASP A 198 7.08 4.77 13.52
CA ASP A 198 8.03 5.40 14.47
C ASP A 198 9.07 4.39 15.01
N TYR A 199 8.72 3.11 15.07
CA TYR A 199 9.57 2.02 15.57
C TYR A 199 9.27 0.71 14.84
N SER A 200 10.31 -0.04 14.45
CA SER A 200 10.19 -1.34 13.76
C SER A 200 9.34 -2.37 14.53
N ASP A 201 9.27 -2.26 15.86
CA ASP A 201 8.60 -3.24 16.72
C ASP A 201 7.07 -3.14 16.73
N LEU A 202 6.50 -2.02 16.27
CA LEU A 202 5.03 -1.87 16.22
C LEU A 202 4.41 -2.62 15.04
N ILE A 203 5.20 -2.89 14.00
CA ILE A 203 4.75 -3.55 12.78
C ILE A 203 4.94 -5.07 12.88
N SER A 204 5.99 -5.54 13.57
CA SER A 204 6.19 -6.97 13.81
C SER A 204 5.09 -7.64 14.64
N ASN A 205 4.24 -6.86 15.32
CA ASN A 205 3.17 -7.36 16.17
C ASN A 205 1.78 -7.28 15.53
N TYR A 206 1.67 -7.03 14.21
CA TYR A 206 0.38 -7.26 13.55
C TYR A 206 0.09 -8.76 13.61
N PRO A 207 -1.10 -9.16 14.10
CA PRO A 207 -1.45 -10.56 14.14
C PRO A 207 -1.35 -11.09 12.72
N LYS A 208 -0.54 -12.13 12.54
CA LYS A 208 -0.45 -12.87 11.29
C LYS A 208 -1.89 -13.23 10.90
N PRO A 209 -2.41 -12.72 9.78
CA PRO A 209 -3.77 -13.00 9.41
C PRO A 209 -3.80 -14.50 9.12
N SER A 210 -4.60 -15.22 9.90
CA SER A 210 -4.86 -16.62 9.63
C SER A 210 -5.54 -16.71 8.27
N ARG A 211 -5.28 -17.79 7.52
CA ARG A 211 -5.92 -18.02 6.22
C ARG A 211 -7.43 -18.13 6.42
N ASN A 212 -8.08 -16.99 6.32
CA ASN A 212 -9.52 -16.83 6.42
C ASN A 212 -10.00 -16.27 5.09
N GLU A 213 -11.18 -16.69 4.65
CA GLU A 213 -11.79 -16.10 3.47
C GLU A 213 -12.03 -14.59 3.67
N PHE A 214 -12.40 -14.21 4.90
CA PHE A 214 -12.70 -12.85 5.29
C PHE A 214 -11.77 -12.37 6.40
N THR A 215 -11.30 -11.13 6.27
CA THR A 215 -10.47 -10.46 7.27
C THR A 215 -11.11 -9.11 7.63
N TRP A 216 -11.59 -8.99 8.87
CA TRP A 216 -12.07 -7.72 9.41
C TRP A 216 -10.88 -6.82 9.74
N VAL A 217 -10.62 -5.85 8.86
CA VAL A 217 -9.51 -4.89 9.00
C VAL A 217 -9.89 -3.71 9.90
N ARG A 218 -11.19 -3.46 10.07
CA ARG A 218 -11.82 -2.49 10.97
C ARG A 218 -13.13 -3.09 11.50
N GLU A 219 -13.74 -2.48 12.51
CA GLU A 219 -15.07 -2.93 12.99
C GLU A 219 -16.15 -2.87 11.90
N ASP A 220 -16.05 -1.87 11.01
CA ASP A 220 -17.00 -1.59 9.93
C ASP A 220 -16.51 -2.05 8.56
N THR A 221 -15.32 -2.65 8.44
CA THR A 221 -14.71 -2.98 7.15
C THR A 221 -14.14 -4.40 7.12
N VAL A 222 -14.64 -5.20 6.18
CA VAL A 222 -14.15 -6.55 5.90
C VAL A 222 -13.49 -6.62 4.52
N VAL A 223 -12.39 -7.36 4.41
CA VAL A 223 -11.68 -7.62 3.17
C VAL A 223 -11.81 -9.09 2.82
N ARG A 224 -12.13 -9.38 1.56
CA ARG A 224 -12.11 -10.72 0.97
C ARG A 224 -11.06 -10.76 -0.12
N ILE A 225 -10.15 -11.75 -0.06
CA ILE A 225 -9.21 -12.01 -1.14
C ILE A 225 -9.92 -12.83 -2.23
N ALA A 226 -9.86 -12.32 -3.45
CA ALA A 226 -10.54 -12.87 -4.61
C ALA A 226 -9.63 -12.84 -5.85
N ILE A 227 -10.02 -13.57 -6.89
CA ILE A 227 -9.40 -13.60 -8.21
C ILE A 227 -10.39 -13.10 -9.27
N HIS A 228 -9.86 -12.71 -10.44
CA HIS A 228 -10.66 -12.35 -11.63
C HIS A 228 -11.77 -11.33 -11.40
N LEU A 229 -11.54 -10.33 -10.53
CA LEU A 229 -12.54 -9.28 -10.27
C LEU A 229 -12.86 -8.41 -11.49
N ASP A 230 -12.09 -8.51 -12.57
CA ASP A 230 -12.39 -7.93 -13.87
C ASP A 230 -13.47 -8.68 -14.66
N ASP A 231 -13.83 -9.91 -14.25
CA ASP A 231 -15.02 -10.60 -14.71
C ASP A 231 -16.23 -10.25 -13.84
N GLU A 232 -17.36 -9.95 -14.49
CA GLU A 232 -18.57 -9.48 -13.83
C GLU A 232 -19.17 -10.56 -12.90
N ARG A 233 -19.17 -11.84 -13.31
CA ARG A 233 -19.67 -12.93 -12.47
C ARG A 233 -18.74 -13.17 -11.28
N CYS A 234 -17.43 -13.09 -11.44
CA CYS A 234 -16.51 -13.19 -10.30
C CYS A 234 -16.68 -12.01 -9.33
N LEU A 235 -16.90 -10.80 -9.85
CA LEU A 235 -17.16 -9.60 -9.05
C LEU A 235 -18.45 -9.72 -8.24
N LEU A 236 -19.56 -10.07 -8.88
CA LEU A 236 -20.87 -10.12 -8.23
C LEU A 236 -20.90 -11.22 -7.15
N ALA A 237 -20.23 -12.36 -7.35
CA ALA A 237 -20.12 -13.41 -6.34
C ALA A 237 -19.20 -12.97 -5.19
N SER A 238 -18.19 -12.15 -5.53
CA SER A 238 -17.35 -11.47 -4.54
C SER A 238 -18.14 -10.54 -3.63
N ILE A 239 -19.02 -9.74 -4.21
CA ILE A 239 -19.90 -8.84 -3.48
C ILE A 239 -20.94 -9.63 -2.67
N SER A 240 -21.60 -10.64 -3.26
CA SER A 240 -22.62 -11.47 -2.58
C SER A 240 -22.06 -12.05 -1.28
N ARG A 241 -20.87 -12.67 -1.34
CA ARG A 241 -20.20 -13.24 -0.17
C ARG A 241 -19.76 -12.22 0.88
N LEU A 242 -19.35 -11.02 0.46
CA LEU A 242 -19.05 -9.94 1.40
C LEU A 242 -20.31 -9.45 2.12
N ILE A 243 -21.44 -9.39 1.40
CA ILE A 243 -22.73 -9.06 2.00
C ILE A 243 -23.12 -10.12 3.03
N ASP A 244 -22.99 -11.41 2.70
CA ASP A 244 -23.25 -12.52 3.64
C ASP A 244 -22.43 -12.37 4.93
N GLU A 245 -21.11 -12.21 4.81
CA GLU A 245 -20.21 -12.04 5.95
C GLU A 245 -20.57 -10.81 6.79
N ILE A 246 -20.91 -9.69 6.13
CA ILE A 246 -21.40 -8.52 6.83
C ILE A 246 -22.69 -8.88 7.57
N LEU A 247 -23.68 -9.49 6.91
CA LEU A 247 -24.96 -9.86 7.50
C LEU A 247 -24.83 -10.78 8.73
N GLU A 248 -23.88 -11.71 8.70
CA GLU A 248 -23.59 -12.62 9.82
C GLU A 248 -22.97 -11.92 11.03
N GLN A 249 -22.28 -10.79 10.82
CA GLN A 249 -21.67 -10.03 11.91
C GLN A 249 -22.75 -9.49 12.84
N LYS A 250 -22.71 -9.92 14.11
CA LYS A 250 -23.59 -9.43 15.17
C LYS A 250 -23.26 -7.97 15.47
N GLY A 251 -24.12 -7.06 15.03
CA GLY A 251 -23.86 -5.62 15.13
C GLY A 251 -25.12 -4.79 15.19
N ASN A 252 -24.95 -3.52 15.56
CA ASN A 252 -26.00 -2.53 15.54
C ASN A 252 -26.27 -2.07 14.09
N PRO A 253 -27.43 -1.46 13.82
CA PRO A 253 -27.67 -0.75 12.56
C PRO A 253 -26.52 0.22 12.23
N GLY A 254 -26.16 0.30 10.96
CA GLY A 254 -25.04 1.12 10.52
C GLY A 254 -24.55 0.84 9.09
N ASP A 255 -23.53 1.61 8.70
CA ASP A 255 -22.85 1.49 7.43
C ASP A 255 -21.66 0.53 7.56
N TYR A 256 -21.68 -0.57 6.82
CA TYR A 256 -20.60 -1.54 6.72
C TYR A 256 -19.98 -1.51 5.32
N PHE A 257 -18.70 -1.84 5.23
CA PHE A 257 -17.94 -1.84 3.99
C PHE A 257 -17.31 -3.20 3.76
N GLY A 258 -17.46 -3.72 2.55
CA GLY A 258 -16.73 -4.89 2.06
C GLY A 258 -15.74 -4.46 0.98
N VAL A 259 -14.54 -5.02 1.01
CA VAL A 259 -13.54 -4.87 -0.06
C VAL A 259 -13.29 -6.23 -0.68
N ALA A 260 -13.76 -6.41 -1.92
CA ALA A 260 -13.31 -7.51 -2.76
C ALA A 260 -11.94 -7.11 -3.30
N PHE A 261 -10.90 -7.83 -2.93
CA PHE A 261 -9.53 -7.49 -3.29
C PHE A 261 -8.86 -8.64 -4.04
N SER A 262 -8.35 -8.32 -5.22
CA SER A 262 -7.37 -9.13 -5.93
C SER A 262 -6.07 -8.35 -6.05
N ILE A 263 -4.97 -9.00 -6.39
CA ILE A 263 -3.71 -8.31 -6.58
C ILE A 263 -3.80 -7.24 -7.69
N SER A 264 -4.60 -7.44 -8.74
CA SER A 264 -4.69 -6.49 -9.87
C SER A 264 -5.83 -5.47 -9.75
N HIS A 265 -6.90 -5.82 -9.04
CA HIS A 265 -8.14 -5.06 -8.98
C HIS A 265 -8.76 -5.10 -7.59
N CYS A 266 -9.58 -4.13 -7.24
CA CYS A 266 -10.46 -4.18 -6.08
C CYS A 266 -11.85 -3.62 -6.39
N ALA A 267 -12.84 -3.95 -5.57
CA ALA A 267 -14.15 -3.32 -5.56
C ALA A 267 -14.61 -3.08 -4.12
N ILE A 268 -15.42 -2.04 -3.91
CA ILE A 268 -15.94 -1.70 -2.59
C ILE A 268 -17.46 -1.82 -2.63
N VAL A 269 -18.03 -2.57 -1.67
CA VAL A 269 -19.46 -2.63 -1.39
C VAL A 269 -19.74 -1.88 -0.10
N LYS A 270 -20.81 -1.08 -0.08
CA LYS A 270 -21.40 -0.51 1.12
C LYS A 270 -22.70 -1.25 1.42
N VAL A 271 -22.82 -1.77 2.63
CA VAL A 271 -24.04 -2.41 3.14
C VAL A 271 -24.60 -1.53 4.25
N VAL A 272 -25.81 -1.02 4.04
CA VAL A 272 -26.53 -0.23 5.03
C VAL A 272 -27.51 -1.15 5.74
N ARG A 273 -27.25 -1.40 7.03
CA ARG A 273 -28.18 -2.12 7.89
C ARG A 273 -29.06 -1.15 8.63
N ASP A 274 -30.35 -1.17 8.34
CA ASP A 274 -31.38 -0.45 9.08
C ASP A 274 -32.23 -1.43 9.89
N THR A 275 -33.01 -0.94 10.86
CA THR A 275 -33.92 -1.75 11.68
C THR A 275 -34.99 -2.46 10.86
N HIS A 276 -35.28 -1.96 9.66
CA HIS A 276 -36.37 -2.45 8.82
C HIS A 276 -35.90 -3.10 7.51
N ALA A 277 -34.74 -2.73 7.00
CA ALA A 277 -34.24 -3.23 5.73
C ALA A 277 -32.71 -3.22 5.67
N THR A 278 -32.14 -4.17 4.93
CA THR A 278 -30.74 -4.11 4.51
C THR A 278 -30.71 -3.74 3.04
N THR A 279 -29.93 -2.71 2.71
CA THR A 279 -29.67 -2.31 1.33
C THR A 279 -28.19 -2.28 1.07
N PHE A 280 -27.79 -2.34 -0.20
CA PHE A 280 -26.38 -2.24 -0.54
C PHE A 280 -26.16 -1.45 -1.84
N SER A 281 -24.93 -0.99 -2.04
CA SER A 281 -24.43 -0.43 -3.30
C SER A 281 -22.96 -0.76 -3.45
N HIS A 282 -22.43 -0.75 -4.66
CA HIS A 282 -21.01 -1.05 -4.88
C HIS A 282 -20.40 -0.29 -6.05
N THR A 283 -19.08 -0.14 -6.03
CA THR A 283 -18.31 0.32 -7.18
C THR A 283 -18.24 -0.77 -8.25
N GLY A 284 -17.86 -0.38 -9.47
CA GLY A 284 -17.32 -1.35 -10.42
C GLY A 284 -15.93 -1.85 -9.98
N THR A 285 -15.31 -2.65 -10.84
CA THR A 285 -13.93 -3.08 -10.68
C THR A 285 -12.98 -1.89 -10.85
N LEU A 286 -12.14 -1.65 -9.85
CA LEU A 286 -11.14 -0.59 -9.85
C LEU A 286 -9.76 -1.22 -10.00
N GLN A 287 -8.98 -0.78 -11.00
CA GLN A 287 -7.59 -1.20 -11.12
C GLN A 287 -6.83 -0.82 -9.84
N PHE A 288 -6.21 -1.81 -9.19
CA PHE A 288 -5.42 -1.60 -7.98
C PHE A 288 -3.94 -1.49 -8.31
N LEU A 289 -3.36 -2.52 -8.95
CA LEU A 289 -1.95 -2.46 -9.33
C LEU A 289 -1.73 -1.64 -10.62
N PRO A 290 -0.76 -0.73 -10.64
CA PRO A 290 -0.36 -0.07 -11.87
C PRO A 290 0.27 -1.08 -12.84
N SER A 291 0.16 -0.79 -14.14
CA SER A 291 0.86 -1.55 -15.18
C SER A 291 2.38 -1.43 -15.02
N SER A 292 3.14 -2.42 -15.47
CA SER A 292 4.62 -2.34 -15.51
C SER A 292 5.15 -1.15 -16.32
N PHE A 293 4.33 -0.58 -17.21
CA PHE A 293 4.66 0.59 -18.04
C PHE A 293 3.82 1.82 -17.67
N ALA A 294 3.20 1.85 -16.49
CA ALA A 294 2.42 3.01 -16.06
C ALA A 294 3.31 4.25 -15.91
N GLU A 295 2.84 5.40 -16.39
CA GLU A 295 3.51 6.70 -16.22
C GLU A 295 3.16 7.38 -14.88
N SER A 296 2.26 6.76 -14.11
CA SER A 296 1.82 7.20 -12.80
C SER A 296 1.65 5.98 -11.89
N PRO A 297 2.02 6.09 -10.60
CA PRO A 297 1.75 5.01 -9.65
C PRO A 297 0.28 5.02 -9.19
N SER A 298 -0.46 6.09 -9.50
CA SER A 298 -1.83 6.30 -9.08
C SER A 298 -2.80 5.43 -9.88
N THR A 299 -3.64 4.68 -9.18
CA THR A 299 -4.69 3.86 -9.77
C THR A 299 -6.02 4.13 -9.05
N PRO A 300 -7.18 3.94 -9.72
CA PRO A 300 -8.48 4.12 -9.07
C PRO A 300 -8.65 3.29 -7.79
N GLY A 301 -8.10 2.06 -7.75
CA GLY A 301 -8.16 1.17 -6.60
C GLY A 301 -7.30 1.64 -5.43
N ILE A 302 -6.07 2.12 -5.68
CA ILE A 302 -5.22 2.70 -4.63
C ILE A 302 -5.90 3.93 -4.01
N ILE A 303 -6.45 4.82 -4.84
CA ILE A 303 -7.19 6.00 -4.38
C ILE A 303 -8.43 5.58 -3.58
N ALA A 304 -9.15 4.55 -4.02
CA ALA A 304 -10.34 4.06 -3.33
C ALA A 304 -10.03 3.50 -1.94
N LEU A 305 -9.02 2.64 -1.81
CA LEU A 305 -8.63 2.10 -0.51
C LEU A 305 -8.01 3.17 0.41
N ALA A 306 -7.24 4.12 -0.15
CA ALA A 306 -6.73 5.26 0.62
C ALA A 306 -7.87 6.14 1.16
N ARG A 307 -8.93 6.36 0.37
CA ARG A 307 -10.12 7.12 0.80
C ARG A 307 -10.96 6.37 1.82
N LEU A 308 -11.19 5.07 1.61
CA LEU A 308 -11.94 4.22 2.55
C LEU A 308 -11.22 4.15 3.91
N SER A 309 -9.91 3.92 3.90
CA SER A 309 -9.10 3.87 5.13
C SER A 309 -8.94 5.22 5.84
N TYR A 310 -9.21 6.34 5.17
CA TYR A 310 -9.22 7.67 5.81
C TYR A 310 -10.46 7.92 6.69
N ARG A 311 -11.47 7.04 6.64
CA ARG A 311 -12.63 7.09 7.55
C ARG A 311 -12.15 6.95 9.00
N VAL A 312 -12.88 7.57 9.93
CA VAL A 312 -12.59 7.41 11.37
C VAL A 312 -12.83 5.97 11.75
N ASP A 313 -11.84 5.36 12.40
CA ASP A 313 -12.02 4.10 13.12
C ASP A 313 -11.90 4.43 14.62
N PRO A 314 -13.01 4.36 15.37
CA PRO A 314 -13.00 4.68 16.80
C PRO A 314 -12.13 3.70 17.61
N THR A 315 -11.94 2.47 17.13
CA THR A 315 -11.13 1.46 17.81
C THR A 315 -9.65 1.56 17.51
N LEU A 316 -9.27 2.23 16.42
CA LEU A 316 -7.89 2.36 16.00
C LEU A 316 -6.99 2.89 17.12
N PHE A 317 -7.48 3.85 17.91
CA PHE A 317 -6.76 4.37 19.07
C PHE A 317 -6.52 3.32 20.14
N GLU A 318 -7.57 2.56 20.48
CA GLU A 318 -7.43 1.50 21.47
C GLU A 318 -6.46 0.43 20.99
N GLN A 319 -6.51 0.08 19.71
CA GLN A 319 -5.61 -0.89 19.10
C GLN A 319 -4.16 -0.39 19.14
N ILE A 320 -3.91 0.85 18.69
CA ILE A 320 -2.58 1.48 18.72
C ILE A 320 -2.08 1.55 20.17
N TYR A 321 -2.91 2.02 21.11
CA TYR A 321 -2.52 2.17 22.49
C TYR A 321 -2.21 0.83 23.16
N ARG A 322 -3.07 -0.19 22.99
CA ARG A 322 -2.83 -1.54 23.53
C ARG A 322 -1.48 -2.08 23.05
N ARG A 323 -1.10 -1.80 21.81
CA ARG A 323 0.19 -2.20 21.23
C ARG A 323 1.38 -1.36 21.71
N MET A 324 1.17 -0.07 21.99
CA MET A 324 2.24 0.81 22.48
C MET A 324 2.46 0.73 23.99
N LYS A 325 1.47 0.28 24.76
CA LYS A 325 1.52 0.19 26.23
C LYS A 325 2.77 -0.54 26.75
N PRO A 326 3.22 -1.69 26.20
CA PRO A 326 4.45 -2.35 26.65
C PRO A 326 5.68 -1.45 26.51
N ILE A 327 5.82 -0.75 25.38
CA ILE A 327 6.97 0.12 25.08
C ILE A 327 7.03 1.30 26.05
N VAL A 328 5.88 1.90 26.33
CA VAL A 328 5.77 3.02 27.28
C VAL A 328 6.16 2.57 28.70
N ASN A 329 5.69 1.40 29.12
CA ASN A 329 6.00 0.86 30.44
C ASN A 329 7.49 0.53 30.61
N THR A 330 8.16 -0.04 29.59
CA THR A 330 9.59 -0.35 29.63
C THR A 330 10.43 0.92 29.84
N ARG A 331 10.16 2.00 29.08
CA ARG A 331 10.90 3.28 29.21
C ARG A 331 10.71 3.95 30.57
N GLN A 332 9.52 3.86 31.17
CA GLN A 332 9.29 4.39 32.51
C GLN A 332 10.06 3.60 33.57
N SER A 333 10.18 2.29 33.40
CA SER A 333 10.93 1.43 34.32
C SER A 333 12.44 1.69 34.30
N GLU A 334 13.00 2.01 33.13
CA GLU A 334 14.42 2.37 32.96
C GLU A 334 14.74 3.74 33.60
N LYS A 335 13.88 4.73 33.40
CA LYS A 335 14.02 6.06 34.04
C LYS A 335 13.95 5.99 35.57
N ARG A 336 13.06 5.14 36.13
CA ARG A 336 12.99 4.94 37.59
C ARG A 336 14.22 4.26 38.16
N ARG A 337 14.84 3.34 37.41
CA ARG A 337 16.07 2.67 37.85
C ARG A 337 17.28 3.61 37.87
N GLY A 338 17.35 4.58 36.95
CA GLY A 338 18.42 5.59 36.93
C GLY A 338 18.31 6.65 38.04
N TYR A 339 17.12 6.90 38.57
CA TYR A 339 16.90 7.95 39.59
C TYR A 339 16.92 7.42 41.03
N ALA A 340 16.74 6.11 41.24
CA ALA A 340 16.73 5.49 42.56
C ALA A 340 18.11 5.54 43.27
N ASP A 341 19.19 5.91 42.57
CA ASP A 341 20.54 5.95 43.14
C ASP A 341 21.01 7.37 43.56
N THR A 342 20.17 8.41 43.44
CA THR A 342 20.62 9.80 43.73
C THR A 342 19.71 10.62 44.66
N THR A 343 18.50 10.17 44.99
CA THR A 343 17.64 10.91 45.93
C THR A 343 17.78 10.39 47.35
N LYS A 344 18.78 10.94 48.05
CA LYS A 344 18.79 11.07 49.51
C LYS A 344 17.54 11.85 49.92
N SER A 345 16.86 11.32 50.93
CA SER A 345 15.63 11.82 51.53
C SER A 345 15.63 13.34 51.78
N LEU A 346 14.77 14.07 51.06
CA LEU A 346 14.16 15.28 51.59
C LEU A 346 12.69 14.96 51.84
N THR A 347 12.39 14.76 53.12
CA THR A 347 11.04 14.55 53.65
C THR A 347 10.30 15.87 53.77
N ASP A 348 8.98 15.72 53.62
CA ASP A 348 7.90 16.48 54.26
C ASP A 348 7.42 17.82 53.70
N ASP A 349 6.09 17.89 53.74
CA ASP A 349 5.18 19.03 53.72
C ASP A 349 4.76 19.62 52.36
N ALA A 350 3.74 18.99 51.75
CA ALA A 350 2.54 19.68 51.25
C ALA A 350 1.48 18.67 50.74
N GLU A 351 0.40 18.48 51.53
CA GLU A 351 -0.88 17.91 51.08
C GLU A 351 -1.60 18.93 50.15
N ASP A 352 -1.07 19.18 48.94
CA ASP A 352 -1.82 19.93 47.93
C ASP A 352 -2.59 18.95 47.04
N THR A 353 -3.85 18.75 47.40
CA THR A 353 -4.82 18.08 46.54
C THR A 353 -4.88 18.85 45.21
N PRO A 354 -4.59 18.22 44.05
CA PRO A 354 -4.53 18.94 42.79
C PRO A 354 -5.87 19.62 42.53
N PRO A 355 -5.87 20.92 42.17
CA PRO A 355 -7.11 21.67 42.03
C PRO A 355 -7.98 21.00 40.98
N GLN A 356 -9.20 20.61 41.39
CA GLN A 356 -10.28 20.22 40.49
C GLN A 356 -10.64 21.45 39.64
N THR A 357 -9.83 21.70 38.63
CA THR A 357 -10.12 22.65 37.58
C THR A 357 -11.19 22.01 36.71
N SER A 358 -12.42 22.48 36.85
CA SER A 358 -13.47 22.28 35.86
C SER A 358 -13.03 22.97 34.57
N SER A 359 -12.18 22.28 33.82
CA SER A 359 -11.62 22.77 32.55
C SER A 359 -12.78 23.06 31.61
N SER A 360 -13.06 24.36 31.43
CA SER A 360 -13.88 24.87 30.35
C SER A 360 -13.35 24.29 29.05
N VAL A 361 -14.19 23.51 28.36
CA VAL A 361 -13.85 22.78 27.14
C VAL A 361 -13.23 23.75 26.13
N LEU A 362 -11.93 23.59 25.83
CA LEU A 362 -11.29 24.38 24.79
C LEU A 362 -12.03 24.19 23.45
N PRO A 363 -12.14 25.24 22.61
CA PRO A 363 -12.63 25.11 21.25
C PRO A 363 -11.95 23.99 20.46
N PRO A 364 -12.67 23.24 19.60
CA PRO A 364 -12.10 22.16 18.79
C PRO A 364 -10.90 22.58 17.95
N GLU A 365 -10.86 23.84 17.52
CA GLU A 365 -9.78 24.43 16.72
C GLU A 365 -8.49 24.51 17.53
N LEU A 366 -8.57 24.94 18.79
CA LEU A 366 -7.42 25.01 19.70
C LEU A 366 -6.96 23.60 20.08
N TRP A 367 -7.88 22.68 20.31
CA TRP A 367 -7.50 21.28 20.52
C TRP A 367 -6.77 20.70 19.33
N ARG A 368 -7.23 20.99 18.12
CA ARG A 368 -6.59 20.53 16.89
C ARG A 368 -5.18 21.10 16.76
N GLU A 369 -5.00 22.38 17.07
CA GLU A 369 -3.69 23.03 17.06
C GLU A 369 -2.74 22.43 18.10
N ILE A 370 -3.23 22.19 19.33
CA ILE A 370 -2.47 21.50 20.38
C ILE A 370 -2.07 20.11 19.88
N CYS A 371 -3.01 19.31 19.40
CA CYS A 371 -2.73 17.97 18.88
C CYS A 371 -1.72 17.98 17.72
N PHE A 372 -1.73 19.04 16.89
CA PHE A 372 -0.74 19.18 15.82
C PHE A 372 0.67 19.44 16.35
N ASN A 373 0.82 20.06 17.51
CA ASN A 373 2.13 20.34 18.11
C ASN A 373 2.62 19.23 19.06
N LEU A 374 1.76 18.30 19.46
CA LEU A 374 2.15 17.15 20.29
C LEU A 374 3.05 16.15 19.55
N HIS A 375 4.01 15.59 20.28
CA HIS A 375 4.71 14.39 19.84
C HIS A 375 3.75 13.21 19.75
N LEU A 376 4.07 12.21 18.91
CA LEU A 376 3.20 11.05 18.70
C LEU A 376 2.79 10.35 20.01
N HIS A 377 3.73 10.14 20.93
CA HIS A 377 3.44 9.52 22.23
C HIS A 377 2.47 10.35 23.06
N ASP A 378 2.68 11.67 23.12
CA ASP A 378 1.81 12.58 23.86
C ASP A 378 0.43 12.70 23.20
N LEU A 379 0.37 12.68 21.87
CA LEU A 379 -0.86 12.68 21.09
C LEU A 379 -1.70 11.43 21.36
N ILE A 380 -1.07 10.27 21.48
CA ILE A 380 -1.75 9.01 21.79
C ILE A 380 -2.23 9.01 23.24
N ALA A 381 -1.39 9.42 24.18
CA ALA A 381 -1.78 9.58 25.58
C ALA A 381 -2.96 10.56 25.71
N PHE A 382 -2.88 11.69 25.02
CA PHE A 382 -3.92 12.69 24.96
C PHE A 382 -5.22 12.16 24.35
N GLY A 383 -5.16 11.39 23.26
CA GLY A 383 -6.32 10.79 22.60
C GLY A 383 -7.13 9.86 23.51
N LEU A 384 -6.46 9.13 24.40
CA LEU A 384 -7.09 8.22 25.37
C LEU A 384 -7.84 8.98 26.46
N VAL A 385 -7.30 10.12 26.89
CA VAL A 385 -7.92 10.94 27.94
C VAL A 385 -9.05 11.81 27.38
N SER A 386 -8.89 12.33 26.16
CA SER A 386 -9.81 13.28 25.53
C SER A 386 -11.05 12.65 24.87
N LYS A 387 -11.27 11.34 25.05
CA LYS A 387 -12.36 10.59 24.38
C LYS A 387 -12.35 10.78 22.85
N LEU A 388 -11.17 10.59 22.25
CA LEU A 388 -10.94 10.18 20.86
C LEU A 388 -11.18 11.20 19.74
N CYS A 389 -12.02 12.23 19.90
CA CYS A 389 -12.50 12.98 18.73
C CYS A 389 -11.40 13.83 18.03
N VAL A 390 -10.64 14.63 18.77
CA VAL A 390 -9.66 15.56 18.16
C VAL A 390 -8.36 14.85 17.78
N ALA A 391 -7.82 14.00 18.65
CA ALA A 391 -6.59 13.27 18.34
C ALA A 391 -6.75 12.39 17.09
N SER A 392 -7.96 11.85 16.83
CA SER A 392 -8.25 11.06 15.63
C SER A 392 -8.10 11.82 14.33
N ILE A 393 -8.26 13.14 14.35
CA ILE A 393 -8.06 13.97 13.16
C ILE A 393 -6.56 14.05 12.85
N VAL A 394 -5.70 14.08 13.86
CA VAL A 394 -4.25 14.21 13.68
C VAL A 394 -3.60 12.86 13.37
N LEU A 395 -4.06 11.75 13.98
CA LEU A 395 -3.57 10.40 13.63
C LEU A 395 -3.98 9.92 12.23
N ARG A 396 -4.91 10.62 11.56
CA ARG A 396 -5.21 10.35 10.14
C ARG A 396 -4.05 10.68 9.21
N TYR A 397 -3.15 11.56 9.62
CA TYR A 397 -1.94 11.83 8.87
C TYR A 397 -0.93 10.71 9.13
N PRO A 398 -0.32 10.15 8.07
CA PRO A 398 0.80 9.24 8.24
C PRO A 398 1.93 9.87 9.07
N GLN A 399 2.57 9.05 9.89
CA GLN A 399 3.68 9.39 10.78
C GLN A 399 4.87 8.48 10.45
N ILE A 400 6.05 9.04 10.19
CA ILE A 400 7.28 8.29 9.91
C ILE A 400 8.40 8.85 10.77
N CYS A 401 8.99 8.04 11.67
CA CYS A 401 10.08 8.44 12.56
C CYS A 401 9.83 9.79 13.26
N SER A 402 8.64 9.90 13.86
CA SER A 402 8.12 11.11 14.52
C SER A 402 7.83 12.31 13.60
N TYR A 403 7.99 12.17 12.28
CA TYR A 403 7.55 13.16 11.31
C TYR A 403 6.12 12.87 10.87
N ARG A 404 5.24 13.85 11.03
CA ARG A 404 3.90 13.80 10.45
C ARG A 404 3.94 14.26 9.01
N LEU A 405 3.45 13.46 8.08
CA LEU A 405 3.32 13.87 6.68
C LEU A 405 2.09 14.77 6.55
N VAL A 406 2.26 16.01 6.09
CA VAL A 406 1.19 17.03 6.06
C VAL A 406 0.81 17.46 4.64
N GLY A 407 1.66 17.18 3.66
CA GLY A 407 1.41 17.53 2.27
C GLY A 407 2.28 16.74 1.29
N VAL A 408 1.92 16.84 0.01
CA VAL A 408 2.69 16.31 -1.11
C VAL A 408 3.14 17.52 -1.95
N PRO A 409 4.42 17.69 -2.26
CA PRO A 409 4.88 18.75 -3.16
C PRO A 409 4.20 18.64 -4.52
N ASN A 410 3.73 19.77 -5.07
CA ASN A 410 3.13 19.82 -6.41
C ASN A 410 4.15 19.44 -7.50
N GLU A 411 5.40 19.86 -7.31
CA GLU A 411 6.49 19.54 -8.21
C GLU A 411 7.21 18.27 -7.77
N ARG A 412 7.32 17.32 -8.69
CA ARG A 412 8.17 16.14 -8.50
C ARG A 412 9.62 16.57 -8.61
N LEU A 413 10.40 16.28 -7.56
CA LEU A 413 11.84 16.50 -7.55
C LEU A 413 12.49 15.91 -8.80
N ASN A 414 13.26 16.71 -9.55
CA ASN A 414 13.89 16.29 -10.81
C ASN A 414 14.72 15.00 -10.67
N HIS A 415 15.32 14.75 -9.51
CA HIS A 415 16.09 13.53 -9.26
C HIS A 415 15.22 12.27 -9.10
N LEU A 416 13.93 12.41 -8.78
CA LEU A 416 12.95 11.30 -8.74
C LEU A 416 12.43 10.96 -10.15
N GLN A 417 12.50 11.89 -11.10
CA GLN A 417 12.06 11.64 -12.48
C GLN A 417 13.02 10.69 -13.21
N LYS A 418 14.31 10.70 -12.84
CA LYS A 418 15.31 9.79 -13.40
C LYS A 418 14.97 8.33 -13.12
N ASP A 419 15.06 7.47 -14.13
CA ASP A 419 14.81 6.03 -14.07
C ASP A 419 13.44 5.64 -13.45
N TYR A 420 12.40 6.46 -13.66
CA TYR A 420 11.05 6.23 -13.12
C TYR A 420 10.99 6.03 -11.59
N ARG A 421 11.94 6.61 -10.83
CA ARG A 421 11.99 6.45 -9.37
C ARG A 421 10.73 6.98 -8.67
N PHE A 422 10.04 7.95 -9.26
CA PHE A 422 8.77 8.48 -8.75
C PHE A 422 7.65 7.42 -8.66
N LEU A 423 7.73 6.31 -9.39
CA LEU A 423 6.74 5.22 -9.30
C LEU A 423 6.90 4.39 -8.03
N ARG A 424 8.06 4.47 -7.39
CA ARG A 424 8.40 3.72 -6.17
C ARG A 424 8.74 4.63 -5.01
N ALA A 425 8.73 5.93 -5.21
CA ALA A 425 9.17 6.87 -4.20
C ALA A 425 8.39 8.16 -4.29
N ALA A 426 8.09 8.72 -3.12
CA ALA A 426 7.35 9.96 -3.00
C ALA A 426 8.04 10.89 -2.01
N SER A 427 7.98 12.19 -2.31
CA SER A 427 8.38 13.25 -1.41
C SER A 427 7.16 13.79 -0.68
N PHE A 428 7.34 14.15 0.59
CA PHE A 428 6.29 14.68 1.44
C PHE A 428 6.78 15.91 2.18
N PHE A 429 5.91 16.91 2.30
CA PHE A 429 6.06 17.91 3.36
C PHE A 429 5.73 17.22 4.67
N ALA A 430 6.62 17.36 5.64
CA ALA A 430 6.48 16.75 6.95
C ALA A 430 6.77 17.75 8.06
N VAL A 431 6.24 17.49 9.25
CA VAL A 431 6.44 18.33 10.43
C VAL A 431 6.82 17.46 11.62
N ARG A 432 7.84 17.86 12.37
CA ARG A 432 8.23 17.26 13.63
C ARG A 432 8.38 18.36 14.68
N SER A 433 7.52 18.35 15.70
CA SER A 433 7.55 19.37 16.78
C SER A 433 7.51 20.81 16.25
N GLY A 434 6.68 21.06 15.24
CA GLY A 434 6.58 22.37 14.57
C GLY A 434 7.68 22.67 13.55
N ILE A 435 8.73 21.84 13.45
CA ILE A 435 9.82 22.03 12.49
C ILE A 435 9.43 21.39 11.14
N PRO A 436 9.33 22.15 10.05
CA PRO A 436 9.04 21.61 8.73
C PRO A 436 10.25 20.84 8.18
N ALA A 437 9.99 19.81 7.39
CA ALA A 437 11.00 18.98 6.72
C ALA A 437 10.47 18.43 5.40
N ILE A 438 11.38 17.97 4.54
CA ILE A 438 11.02 17.16 3.37
C ILE A 438 11.43 15.71 3.65
N LEU A 439 10.47 14.81 3.60
CA LEU A 439 10.70 13.38 3.75
C LEU A 439 10.56 12.69 2.40
N ILE A 440 11.56 11.90 2.01
CA ILE A 440 11.49 11.01 0.85
C ILE A 440 11.27 9.60 1.34
N VAL A 441 10.20 8.96 0.86
CA VAL A 441 9.84 7.57 1.17
C VAL A 441 10.08 6.72 -0.07
N GLY A 442 10.65 5.53 0.10
CA GLY A 442 10.98 4.57 -0.98
C GLY A 442 12.42 4.67 -1.49
N LEU A 443 13.17 5.73 -1.15
CA LEU A 443 14.58 5.89 -1.50
C LEU A 443 15.36 6.32 -0.26
N GLY A 444 16.41 5.56 0.09
CA GLY A 444 17.27 5.90 1.22
C GLY A 444 18.37 4.87 1.44
N SER A 445 19.44 5.31 2.09
CA SER A 445 20.47 4.47 2.71
C SER A 445 20.42 4.54 4.24
N SER A 446 19.76 5.57 4.79
CA SER A 446 19.69 5.88 6.21
C SER A 446 18.28 5.62 6.78
N GLY A 447 18.12 4.56 7.56
CA GLY A 447 16.82 4.20 8.13
C GLY A 447 16.01 3.27 7.22
N MET A 448 15.68 2.11 7.75
CA MET A 448 14.91 1.08 7.07
C MET A 448 13.70 0.75 7.94
N ILE A 449 12.51 1.10 7.47
CA ILE A 449 11.27 0.65 8.10
C ILE A 449 11.01 -0.74 7.55
N LYS A 450 11.15 -1.74 8.42
CA LYS A 450 10.69 -3.09 8.11
C LYS A 450 9.21 -3.15 8.38
N ILE A 451 8.42 -3.18 7.32
CA ILE A 451 7.02 -3.57 7.38
C ILE A 451 7.03 -5.08 7.29
N THR A 452 6.93 -5.75 8.43
CA THR A 452 6.87 -7.21 8.46
C THR A 452 5.70 -7.69 7.62
N SER A 453 6.01 -8.63 6.74
CA SER A 453 5.04 -9.40 5.98
C SER A 453 4.98 -10.79 6.61
N ASP A 454 3.84 -11.44 6.53
CA ASP A 454 3.67 -12.81 7.02
C ASP A 454 4.24 -13.88 6.08
N ILE A 455 4.74 -13.44 4.93
CA ILE A 455 5.48 -14.19 3.93
C ILE A 455 6.84 -14.56 4.53
N ASP A 456 7.13 -15.82 4.84
CA ASP A 456 8.48 -16.36 5.12
C ASP A 456 9.38 -15.53 6.09
N ASP A 457 8.84 -14.98 7.19
CA ASP A 457 9.56 -14.06 8.11
C ASP A 457 10.19 -12.83 7.42
N SER A 458 9.71 -12.54 6.22
CA SER A 458 10.20 -11.51 5.34
C SER A 458 9.58 -10.17 5.70
N SER A 459 10.30 -9.07 5.44
CA SER A 459 9.78 -7.72 5.70
C SER A 459 9.96 -6.84 4.47
N LEU A 460 8.88 -6.17 4.07
CA LEU A 460 8.97 -5.08 3.11
C LEU A 460 9.77 -3.95 3.77
N SER A 461 11.00 -3.81 3.32
CA SER A 461 11.88 -2.75 3.79
C SER A 461 11.59 -1.48 3.00
N VAL A 462 10.87 -0.54 3.61
CA VAL A 462 10.66 0.81 3.07
C VAL A 462 11.77 1.70 3.58
N ARG A 463 12.60 2.21 2.66
CA ARG A 463 13.70 3.12 2.98
C ARG A 463 13.18 4.54 2.97
N PHE A 464 13.71 5.39 3.84
CA PHE A 464 13.35 6.80 3.85
C PHE A 464 14.60 7.66 4.04
N SER A 465 14.49 8.94 3.74
CA SER A 465 15.50 9.95 4.06
C SER A 465 14.81 11.25 4.43
N ALA A 466 15.25 11.87 5.52
CA ALA A 466 14.73 13.13 6.01
C ALA A 466 15.76 14.24 5.77
N TYR A 467 15.32 15.33 5.15
CA TYR A 467 16.13 16.53 4.94
C TYR A 467 15.58 17.63 5.86
N PRO A 468 16.31 17.98 6.94
CA PRO A 468 15.84 18.93 7.94
C PRO A 468 15.86 20.39 7.46
N ASP A 469 16.55 20.69 6.35
CA ASP A 469 16.51 22.03 5.75
C ASP A 469 15.53 22.06 4.56
N PRO A 470 14.61 23.04 4.50
CA PRO A 470 13.90 23.34 3.28
C PRO A 470 14.95 23.80 2.27
N MET A 471 15.25 22.96 1.28
CA MET A 471 16.06 23.37 0.14
C MET A 471 15.49 24.70 -0.38
N PRO A 472 16.26 25.80 -0.38
CA PRO A 472 15.74 27.16 -0.56
C PRO A 472 15.06 27.42 -1.92
N ASN A 473 15.05 26.43 -2.81
CA ASN A 473 14.51 26.52 -4.17
C ASN A 473 13.25 25.65 -4.42
N LEU A 474 12.67 25.00 -3.40
CA LEU A 474 11.49 24.13 -3.57
C LEU A 474 10.18 24.69 -3.03
N ILE A 475 10.25 25.75 -2.22
CA ILE A 475 9.07 26.48 -1.75
C ILE A 475 8.95 27.70 -2.68
N GLY A 476 8.46 27.48 -3.89
CA GLY A 476 7.93 28.57 -4.69
C GLY A 476 6.67 29.08 -3.98
N ASP A 477 6.67 30.34 -3.58
CA ASP A 477 5.54 31.00 -2.91
C ASP A 477 4.22 30.69 -3.64
N SER A 478 3.37 29.89 -3.02
CA SER A 478 2.13 29.40 -3.63
C SER A 478 0.98 30.40 -3.59
N ASP A 479 1.21 31.66 -3.22
CA ASP A 479 0.16 32.68 -3.10
C ASP A 479 0.62 34.03 -3.66
N THR A 480 0.51 34.23 -4.98
CA THR A 480 0.06 35.47 -5.66
C THR A 480 0.17 35.35 -7.19
N TYR A 481 -0.69 34.54 -7.82
CA TYR A 481 -1.02 34.77 -9.23
C TYR A 481 -2.22 35.71 -9.31
N ASN A 482 -1.94 37.02 -9.31
CA ASN A 482 -2.88 38.01 -9.80
C ASN A 482 -3.01 37.82 -11.32
N CYS A 483 -4.19 37.40 -11.74
CA CYS A 483 -4.62 37.38 -13.13
C CYS A 483 -4.64 38.82 -13.64
N SER A 484 -3.58 39.24 -14.34
CA SER A 484 -3.59 40.46 -15.14
C SER A 484 -3.44 40.09 -16.60
N SER A 485 -4.57 40.21 -17.29
CA SER A 485 -4.67 40.24 -18.75
C SER A 485 -3.67 41.23 -19.34
N SER A 486 -2.78 40.75 -20.18
CA SER A 486 -2.10 41.61 -21.16
C SER A 486 -2.41 41.12 -22.57
N SER A 487 -3.00 42.06 -23.29
CA SER A 487 -3.45 42.03 -24.66
C SER A 487 -2.35 41.66 -25.65
N TRP A 488 -2.72 40.89 -26.66
CA TRP A 488 -1.95 40.74 -27.89
C TRP A 488 -1.85 42.10 -28.60
N GLY A 489 -0.62 42.59 -28.77
CA GLY A 489 -0.27 43.71 -29.62
C GLY A 489 0.45 43.21 -30.86
N VAL A 490 -0.12 43.52 -32.03
CA VAL A 490 0.40 43.25 -33.37
C VAL A 490 1.48 44.28 -33.75
N GLY A 491 2.53 43.80 -34.42
CA GLY A 491 3.26 44.54 -35.47
C GLY A 491 4.54 45.28 -35.05
N VAL A 492 5.69 44.84 -35.59
CA VAL A 492 6.25 45.32 -36.88
C VAL A 492 6.85 44.13 -37.62
#